data_AF-A0A9D4U193-F1
#
_entry.id   AF-A0A9D4U193-F1
#
_cell.length_a   1.000
_cell.length_b   1.000
_cell.length_c   1.000
_cell.angle_alpha   90.00
_cell.angle_beta   90.00
_cell.angle_gamma   90.00
#
_symmetry.space_group_name_H-M   'P 1'
#
loop_
_entity.id
_entity.type
_entity.pdbx_description
1 polymer ?
#
loop_
_entity_poly.entity_id
_entity_poly.type
_entity_poly.pdbx_seq_one_letter_code
_entity_poly.pdbx_strand_id
1 'polypeptide(L)'
;MQLQALHNNHSPHSDAGIEVLYRFAGFDPFQRTSYFGVTLDLGQYERFRRIMYTPYFVSLLNLSDWELISSLEVSETQWVARVHVVNAYRKEARNYLFWMEQRIGSKYDGVWYCSKLLAEGLTPKTLYGVI
;
A
#
# COMPACT_ATOMS: atom_id res chain seq x y z
N MET A 1 3.49 8.16 -8.52
CA MET A 1 4.38 8.49 -7.38
C MET A 1 4.60 7.32 -6.41
N GLN A 2 3.57 6.67 -5.84
CA GLN A 2 3.78 5.59 -4.84
C GLN A 2 4.20 4.24 -5.45
N LEU A 3 3.48 3.72 -6.46
CA LEU A 3 3.88 2.49 -7.18
C LEU A 3 5.28 2.62 -7.80
N GLN A 4 5.58 3.81 -8.32
CA GLN A 4 6.90 4.12 -8.87
C GLN A 4 8.01 4.11 -7.80
N ALA A 5 7.70 4.54 -6.58
CA ALA A 5 8.65 4.42 -5.46
C ALA A 5 8.87 2.96 -5.06
N LEU A 6 7.83 2.12 -5.14
CA LEU A 6 7.90 0.69 -4.85
C LEU A 6 8.67 -0.11 -5.92
N HIS A 7 8.64 0.33 -7.19
CA HIS A 7 9.46 -0.21 -8.28
C HIS A 7 10.97 -0.21 -7.95
N ASN A 8 11.46 0.85 -7.30
CA ASN A 8 12.86 0.96 -6.87
C ASN A 8 12.94 1.10 -5.35
N ASN A 9 12.39 0.12 -4.62
CA ASN A 9 12.22 0.23 -3.16
C ASN A 9 13.51 0.55 -2.39
N HIS A 10 14.68 0.14 -2.87
CA HIS A 10 15.97 0.38 -2.19
C HIS A 10 16.78 1.58 -2.72
N SER A 11 16.18 2.49 -3.48
CA SER A 11 16.84 3.70 -3.96
C SER A 11 16.07 4.95 -3.53
N PRO A 12 16.72 5.97 -2.93
CA PRO A 12 18.17 6.16 -2.75
C PRO A 12 18.78 5.41 -1.55
N HIS A 13 17.97 4.85 -0.66
CA HIS A 13 18.38 4.03 0.47
C HIS A 13 17.43 2.84 0.65
N SER A 14 17.78 1.88 1.50
CA SER A 14 16.91 0.73 1.76
C SER A 14 15.52 1.17 2.21
N ASP A 15 14.50 0.50 1.68
CA ASP A 15 13.09 0.70 2.03
C ASP A 15 12.53 2.11 1.77
N ALA A 16 13.20 2.91 0.91
CA ALA A 16 12.72 4.20 0.47
C ALA A 16 11.31 4.14 -0.13
N GLY A 17 10.98 3.07 -0.88
CA GLY A 17 9.64 2.86 -1.43
C GLY A 17 8.58 2.67 -0.35
N ILE A 18 8.88 1.83 0.65
CA ILE A 18 8.02 1.62 1.83
C ILE A 18 7.84 2.93 2.60
N GLU A 19 8.91 3.71 2.77
CA GLU A 19 8.85 4.99 3.47
C GLU A 19 7.94 5.99 2.76
N VAL A 20 8.03 6.09 1.43
CA VAL A 20 7.09 6.90 0.64
C VAL A 20 5.66 6.42 0.92
N LEU A 21 5.39 5.12 0.83
CA LEU A 21 4.05 4.61 1.09
C LEU A 21 3.57 4.95 2.51
N TYR A 22 4.41 4.79 3.53
CA TYR A 22 4.10 5.12 4.93
C TYR A 22 3.79 6.61 5.13
N ARG A 23 4.60 7.51 4.55
CA ARG A 23 4.39 8.98 4.64
C ARG A 23 3.07 9.40 4.00
N PHE A 24 2.64 8.69 2.97
CA PHE A 24 1.37 8.91 2.27
C PHE A 24 0.26 7.93 2.70
N ALA A 25 0.41 7.21 3.81
CA ALA A 25 -0.63 6.30 4.29
C ALA A 25 -1.76 7.03 5.04
N GLY A 26 -1.51 8.27 5.45
CA GLY A 26 -2.52 9.21 5.96
C GLY A 26 -3.20 8.84 7.28
N PHE A 27 -2.77 7.78 7.97
CA PHE A 27 -3.37 7.35 9.23
C PHE A 27 -2.82 8.11 10.45
N ASP A 28 -3.63 8.19 11.51
CA ASP A 28 -3.23 8.71 12.82
C ASP A 28 -2.29 7.70 13.51
N PRO A 29 -1.05 8.08 13.87
CA PRO A 29 -0.11 7.16 14.53
C PRO A 29 -0.54 6.74 15.94
N PHE A 30 -1.50 7.41 16.56
CA PHE A 30 -2.02 7.07 17.87
C PHE A 30 -3.29 6.21 17.81
N GLN A 31 -3.78 5.88 16.62
CA GLN A 31 -5.00 5.09 16.42
C GLN A 31 -4.74 3.83 15.61
N ARG A 32 -5.57 2.82 15.84
CA ARG A 32 -5.57 1.63 14.98
C ARG A 32 -6.17 1.99 13.63
N THR A 33 -5.54 1.52 12.56
CA THR A 33 -5.96 1.76 11.18
C THR A 33 -6.23 0.45 10.46
N SER A 34 -7.12 0.49 9.46
CA SER A 34 -7.43 -0.64 8.58
C SER A 34 -6.66 -0.59 7.26
N TYR A 35 -5.51 0.09 7.24
CA TYR A 35 -4.72 0.33 6.03
C TYR A 35 -4.47 -0.95 5.21
N PHE A 36 -4.06 -2.05 5.85
CA PHE A 36 -3.80 -3.33 5.19
C PHE A 36 -5.02 -4.27 5.20
N GLY A 37 -6.24 -3.74 5.29
CA GLY A 37 -7.49 -4.53 5.35
C GLY A 37 -7.76 -5.19 6.71
N VAL A 38 -6.84 -5.04 7.67
CA VAL A 38 -6.96 -5.52 9.05
C VAL A 38 -6.72 -4.35 9.97
N THR A 39 -7.44 -4.29 11.10
CA THR A 39 -7.27 -3.24 12.10
C THR A 39 -6.00 -3.47 12.92
N LEU A 40 -5.02 -2.58 12.75
CA LEU A 40 -3.66 -2.72 13.25
C LEU A 40 -3.15 -1.42 13.86
N ASP A 41 -2.28 -1.52 14.86
CA ASP A 41 -1.49 -0.37 15.31
C ASP A 41 -0.23 -0.26 14.43
N LEU A 42 -0.28 0.71 13.51
CA LEU A 42 0.75 1.02 12.52
C LEU A 42 1.49 2.33 12.84
N GLY A 43 1.31 2.88 14.04
CA GLY A 43 1.94 4.15 14.42
C GLY A 43 3.45 4.18 14.28
N GLN A 44 4.10 3.01 14.37
CA GLN A 44 5.53 2.84 14.14
C GLN A 44 5.84 2.35 12.72
N TYR A 45 6.79 3.04 12.07
CA TYR A 45 7.29 2.69 10.74
C TYR A 45 7.70 1.21 10.63
N GLU A 46 8.37 0.66 11.65
CA GLU A 46 8.88 -0.70 11.68
C GLU A 46 7.77 -1.74 11.60
N ARG A 47 6.60 -1.45 12.16
CA ARG A 47 5.43 -2.34 12.05
C ARG A 47 4.85 -2.30 10.64
N PHE A 48 4.73 -1.12 10.05
CA PHE A 48 4.31 -0.96 8.67
C PHE A 48 5.27 -1.68 7.70
N ARG A 49 6.56 -1.46 7.89
CA ARG A 49 7.64 -2.12 7.14
C ARG A 49 7.56 -3.64 7.25
N ARG A 50 7.39 -4.20 8.46
CA ARG A 50 7.24 -5.66 8.65
C ARG A 50 6.08 -6.23 7.83
N ILE A 51 4.95 -5.54 7.75
CA ILE A 51 3.79 -5.99 6.96
C ILE A 51 4.11 -5.99 5.46
N MET A 52 4.80 -4.97 4.97
CA MET A 52 5.22 -4.90 3.57
C MET A 52 6.11 -6.09 3.16
N TYR A 53 6.84 -6.68 4.11
CA TYR A 53 7.66 -7.87 3.89
C TYR A 53 6.91 -9.21 4.02
N THR A 54 5.61 -9.22 4.27
CA THR A 54 4.80 -10.45 4.29
C THR A 54 4.55 -10.98 2.86
N PRO A 55 4.24 -12.28 2.69
CA PRO A 55 4.01 -12.88 1.35
C PRO A 55 2.90 -12.22 0.52
N TYR A 56 2.02 -11.44 1.15
CA TYR A 56 0.94 -10.74 0.45
C TYR A 56 1.39 -9.40 -0.16
N PHE A 57 2.40 -8.74 0.41
CA PHE A 57 2.82 -7.41 -0.01
C PHE A 57 4.24 -7.37 -0.57
N VAL A 58 5.04 -8.41 -0.34
CA VAL A 58 6.45 -8.41 -0.73
C VAL A 58 6.65 -8.36 -2.25
N SER A 59 5.68 -8.80 -3.05
CA SER A 59 5.75 -8.66 -4.51
C SER A 59 5.60 -7.22 -5.00
N LEU A 60 5.09 -6.30 -4.17
CA LEU A 60 5.14 -4.85 -4.45
C LEU A 60 6.56 -4.29 -4.33
N LEU A 61 7.45 -4.95 -3.59
CA LEU A 61 8.80 -4.43 -3.34
C LEU A 61 9.75 -4.81 -4.47
N ASN A 62 10.36 -3.80 -5.11
CA ASN A 62 11.17 -3.99 -6.32
C ASN A 62 10.39 -4.73 -7.40
N LEU A 63 9.13 -4.33 -7.59
CA LEU A 63 8.31 -4.87 -8.67
C LEU A 63 8.99 -4.62 -10.03
N SER A 64 8.79 -5.54 -10.95
CA SER A 64 9.36 -5.47 -12.30
C SER A 64 8.45 -4.71 -13.24
N ASP A 65 7.14 -4.92 -13.11
CA ASP A 65 6.14 -4.22 -13.89
C ASP A 65 4.80 -4.17 -13.15
N TRP A 66 3.93 -3.26 -13.57
CA TRP A 66 2.57 -3.15 -13.05
C TRP A 66 1.62 -2.61 -14.11
N GLU A 67 0.38 -3.07 -14.06
CA GLU A 67 -0.68 -2.68 -14.98
C GLU A 67 -1.92 -2.23 -14.19
N LEU A 68 -2.52 -1.12 -14.59
CA LEU A 68 -3.82 -0.70 -14.07
C LEU A 68 -4.91 -1.54 -14.75
N ILE A 69 -5.56 -2.43 -14.00
CA ILE A 69 -6.61 -3.32 -14.51
C ILE A 69 -7.95 -2.59 -14.57
N SER A 70 -8.28 -1.84 -13.52
CA SER A 70 -9.52 -1.06 -13.46
C SER A 70 -9.42 0.06 -12.45
N SER A 71 -10.27 1.07 -12.59
CA SER A 71 -10.45 2.14 -11.62
C SER A 71 -11.94 2.39 -11.39
N LEU A 72 -12.29 2.75 -10.16
CA LEU A 72 -13.65 3.11 -9.76
C LEU A 72 -13.60 4.42 -8.98
N GLU A 73 -14.33 5.43 -9.45
CA GLU A 73 -14.61 6.63 -8.68
C GLU A 73 -15.73 6.30 -7.68
N VAL A 74 -15.42 6.37 -6.38
CA VAL A 74 -16.36 6.05 -5.31
C VAL A 74 -17.13 7.30 -4.89
N SER A 75 -16.44 8.44 -4.88
CA SER A 75 -16.98 9.78 -4.64
C SER A 75 -16.02 10.83 -5.21
N GLU A 76 -16.38 12.10 -5.13
CA GLU A 76 -15.55 13.23 -5.61
C GLU A 76 -14.13 13.25 -4.99
N THR A 77 -13.96 12.65 -3.82
CA THR A 77 -12.71 12.68 -3.04
C THR A 77 -12.13 11.28 -2.81
N GLN A 78 -12.72 10.25 -3.43
CA GLN A 78 -12.33 8.86 -3.23
C GLN A 78 -12.36 8.10 -4.55
N TRP A 79 -11.27 7.41 -4.86
CA TRP A 79 -11.21 6.47 -5.97
C TRP A 79 -10.46 5.20 -5.56
N VAL A 80 -10.75 4.11 -6.26
CA VAL A 80 -10.12 2.81 -6.04
C VAL A 80 -9.49 2.34 -7.35
N ALA A 81 -8.21 2.01 -7.30
CA ALA A 81 -7.48 1.46 -8.44
C ALA A 81 -7.16 -0.01 -8.18
N ARG A 82 -7.55 -0.89 -9.10
CA ARG A 82 -7.12 -2.28 -9.15
C ARG A 82 -5.87 -2.37 -10.02
N VAL A 83 -4.77 -2.82 -9.43
CA VAL A 83 -3.46 -2.87 -10.07
C VAL A 83 -2.95 -4.30 -10.04
N HIS A 84 -2.58 -4.82 -11.20
CA HIS A 84 -1.85 -6.06 -11.33
C HIS A 84 -0.35 -5.77 -11.23
N VAL A 85 0.35 -6.48 -10.35
CA VAL A 85 1.78 -6.27 -10.14
C VAL A 85 2.52 -7.57 -10.39
N VAL A 86 3.62 -7.46 -11.15
CA VAL A 86 4.50 -8.56 -11.51
C VAL A 86 5.87 -8.31 -10.89
N ASN A 87 6.37 -9.32 -10.17
CA ASN A 87 7.72 -9.30 -9.60
C ASN A 87 8.51 -10.48 -10.16
N ALA A 88 9.32 -10.22 -11.18
CA ALA A 88 10.09 -11.26 -11.87
C ALA A 88 11.17 -11.88 -10.97
N TYR A 89 11.74 -11.09 -10.05
CA TYR A 89 12.73 -11.58 -9.08
C TYR A 89 12.14 -12.64 -8.15
N ARG A 90 10.91 -12.42 -7.68
CA ARG A 90 10.18 -13.36 -6.80
C ARG A 90 9.39 -14.42 -7.56
N LYS A 91 9.23 -14.28 -8.88
CA LYS A 91 8.35 -15.12 -9.71
C LYS A 91 6.90 -15.13 -9.22
N GLU A 92 6.44 -13.98 -8.75
CA GLU A 92 5.08 -13.81 -8.21
C GLU A 92 4.37 -12.68 -8.94
N ALA A 93 3.06 -12.85 -9.13
CA ALA A 93 2.17 -11.80 -9.61
C ALA A 93 0.96 -11.74 -8.69
N ARG A 94 0.46 -10.53 -8.41
CA ARG A 94 -0.70 -10.34 -7.53
C ARG A 94 -1.47 -9.09 -7.89
N ASN A 95 -2.78 -9.14 -7.69
CA ASN A 95 -3.64 -7.97 -7.78
C ASN A 95 -3.74 -7.26 -6.43
N TYR A 96 -3.74 -5.94 -6.49
CA TYR A 96 -3.90 -5.04 -5.36
C TYR A 96 -5.03 -4.06 -5.62
N LEU A 97 -5.73 -3.68 -4.54
CA LEU A 97 -6.65 -2.54 -4.54
C LEU A 97 -6.00 -1.41 -3.74
N PHE A 98 -5.74 -0.31 -4.43
CA PHE A 98 -5.30 0.95 -3.85
C PHE A 98 -6.53 1.83 -3.68
N TRP A 99 -6.97 1.99 -2.44
CA TRP A 99 -7.95 3.01 -2.08
C TRP A 99 -7.21 4.31 -1.91
N MET A 100 -7.57 5.30 -2.71
CA MET A 100 -6.99 6.62 -2.56
C MET A 100 -8.06 7.63 -2.18
N GLU A 101 -7.64 8.53 -1.33
CA GLU A 101 -8.44 9.60 -0.78
C GLU A 101 -7.74 10.92 -1.04
N GLN A 102 -8.53 11.94 -1.32
CA GLN A 102 -8.05 13.30 -1.45
C GLN A 102 -8.10 14.00 -0.09
N ARG A 103 -7.01 14.68 0.30
CA ARG A 103 -7.04 15.51 1.51
C ARG A 103 -7.84 16.78 1.27
N ILE A 104 -8.70 17.11 2.23
CA ILE A 104 -9.53 18.32 2.22
C ILE A 104 -9.19 19.17 3.44
N GLY A 105 -9.01 20.48 3.24
CA GLY A 105 -8.94 21.46 4.34
C GLY A 105 -7.67 21.39 5.19
N SER A 106 -6.54 20.95 4.61
CA SER A 106 -5.24 20.90 5.30
C SER A 106 -4.14 21.56 4.46
N LYS A 107 -2.91 21.66 4.99
CA LYS A 107 -1.74 22.15 4.22
C LYS A 107 -1.41 21.35 2.95
N TYR A 108 -2.03 20.18 2.78
CA TYR A 108 -1.90 19.31 1.61
C TYR A 108 -3.25 19.13 0.91
N ASP A 109 -4.08 20.16 0.90
CA ASP A 109 -5.37 20.18 0.22
C ASP A 109 -5.24 19.77 -1.26
N GLY A 110 -6.16 18.93 -1.73
CA GLY A 110 -6.17 18.43 -3.11
C GLY A 110 -5.20 17.27 -3.40
N VAL A 111 -4.30 16.92 -2.49
CA VAL A 111 -3.34 15.82 -2.67
C VAL A 111 -3.99 14.46 -2.44
N TRP A 112 -3.77 13.54 -3.38
CA TRP A 112 -4.19 12.14 -3.28
C TRP A 112 -3.19 11.31 -2.49
N TYR A 113 -3.70 10.47 -1.60
CA TYR A 113 -2.90 9.55 -0.79
C TYR A 113 -3.55 8.18 -0.74
N CYS A 114 -2.77 7.14 -0.46
CA CYS A 114 -3.31 5.78 -0.35
C CYS A 114 -3.85 5.66 1.07
N SER A 115 -5.16 5.44 1.25
CA SER A 115 -5.76 5.27 2.57
C SER A 115 -5.85 3.80 2.97
N LYS A 116 -5.99 2.90 1.98
CA LYS A 116 -5.98 1.44 2.19
C LYS A 116 -5.33 0.74 1.01
N LEU A 117 -4.53 -0.27 1.34
CA LEU A 117 -3.88 -1.17 0.40
C LEU A 117 -4.30 -2.61 0.70
N LEU A 118 -5.07 -3.19 -0.21
CA LEU A 118 -5.57 -4.56 -0.07
C LEU A 118 -4.90 -5.47 -1.09
N ALA A 119 -4.38 -6.60 -0.62
CA ALA A 119 -3.90 -7.66 -1.49
C ALA A 119 -5.05 -8.65 -1.76
N GLU A 120 -5.18 -9.12 -3.00
CA GLU A 120 -6.16 -10.16 -3.33
C GLU A 120 -5.92 -11.44 -2.50
N GLY A 121 -7.00 -11.97 -1.94
CA GLY A 121 -6.99 -13.15 -1.05
C GLY A 121 -6.55 -12.86 0.39
N LEU A 122 -6.24 -11.61 0.75
CA LEU A 122 -5.84 -11.27 2.12
C LEU A 122 -7.03 -11.32 3.09
N THR A 123 -6.84 -12.03 4.20
CA THR A 123 -7.74 -12.04 5.36
C THR A 123 -6.96 -11.73 6.64
N PRO A 124 -7.63 -11.40 7.76
CA PRO A 124 -6.96 -11.23 9.05
C PRO A 124 -6.15 -12.45 9.49
N LYS A 125 -6.64 -13.66 9.21
CA LYS A 125 -5.96 -14.92 9.55
C LYS A 125 -4.67 -15.11 8.76
N THR A 126 -4.71 -14.82 7.47
CA THR A 126 -3.57 -15.02 6.56
C THR A 126 -2.48 -13.98 6.75
N LEU A 127 -2.79 -12.78 7.24
CA LEU A 127 -1.79 -11.75 7.51
C LEU A 127 -0.82 -12.14 8.63
N TYR A 128 -1.33 -12.83 9.65
CA TYR A 128 -0.57 -13.23 10.84
C TYR A 128 -0.07 -14.67 10.85
N GLY A 129 -0.33 -15.43 9.77
CA GLY A 129 0.06 -16.84 9.69
C GLY A 129 -0.69 -17.76 10.64
N VAL A 130 -1.91 -17.39 11.07
CA VAL A 130 -2.78 -18.30 11.83
C VAL A 130 -3.58 -19.12 10.82
N ILE A 131 -3.03 -20.28 10.45
CA ILE A 131 -3.72 -21.32 9.67
C ILE A 131 -4.63 -22.10 10.62
#